data_AF-A0A377F8W1-F1
#
_entry.id   AF-A0A377F8W1-F1
#
_cell.length_a   1.000
_cell.length_b   1.000
_cell.length_c   1.000
_cell.angle_alpha   90.00
_cell.angle_beta   90.00
_cell.angle_gamma   90.00
#
_symmetry.space_group_name_H-M   'P 1'
#
loop_
_entity.id
_entity.type
_entity.pdbx_description
1 polymer ?
#
loop_
_entity_poly.entity_id
_entity_poly.type
_entity_poly.pdbx_seq_one_letter_code
_entity_poly.pdbx_strand_id
1 'polypeptide(L)'
;MRTVLKKVTWRELIAEVAPQRAKEARPFRLAVIQLGTYDGTIYNARQVVDKIGHLCDYILFDSAWVGYEQFIPMMADCSPLLLDLNENDPGILVTQSVHKQQAGFSQTSQIHKKDSHIKGQQRYVPHKRMNNAFMMHASTSPFYPLFAALDINAKMHEGVSGRNMWMDCVVNGINARKLILDNCQHIRPFVPELVDGKPWQSYETAQIAVDLRFFQFVPGEHWHSLKAMQRINTLSIHGKLC
;
A
#
# COMPACT_ATOMS: atom_id res chain seq x y z
N MET A 1 17.27 -15.76 28.79
CA MET A 1 16.34 -14.72 29.27
C MET A 1 15.63 -14.13 28.05
N ARG A 2 14.40 -14.56 27.74
CA ARG A 2 13.62 -13.97 26.64
C ARG A 2 13.16 -12.60 27.11
N THR A 3 13.72 -11.53 26.55
CA THR A 3 13.21 -10.17 26.75
C THR A 3 11.79 -10.14 26.19
N VAL A 4 10.78 -10.24 27.06
CA VAL A 4 9.41 -9.94 26.69
C VAL A 4 9.39 -8.45 26.42
N LEU A 5 9.44 -8.06 25.14
CA LEU A 5 9.19 -6.68 24.73
C LEU A 5 7.82 -6.31 25.31
N LYS A 6 7.81 -5.43 26.31
CA LYS A 6 6.58 -4.91 26.91
C LYS A 6 5.76 -4.31 25.76
N LYS A 7 4.56 -4.84 25.50
CA LYS A 7 3.67 -4.30 24.47
C LYS A 7 3.21 -2.92 24.95
N VAL A 8 3.91 -1.87 24.52
CA VAL A 8 3.48 -0.49 24.73
C VAL A 8 2.28 -0.24 23.82
N THR A 9 1.20 0.28 24.40
CA THR A 9 0.00 0.66 23.65
C THR A 9 0.17 2.06 23.03
N TRP A 10 -0.60 2.36 21.99
CA TRP A 10 -0.66 3.70 21.41
C TRP A 10 -1.00 4.78 22.43
N ARG A 11 -1.91 4.49 23.37
CA ARG A 11 -2.33 5.43 24.42
C ARG A 11 -1.22 5.76 25.41
N GLU A 12 -0.35 4.80 25.71
CA GLU A 12 0.81 5.02 26.57
C GLU A 12 1.82 5.93 25.88
N LEU A 13 2.14 5.66 24.60
CA LEU A 13 3.00 6.53 23.80
C LEU A 13 2.43 7.96 23.68
N ILE A 14 1.10 8.10 23.50
CA ILE A 14 0.46 9.42 23.49
C ILE A 14 0.59 10.09 24.86
N ALA A 15 0.43 9.36 25.96
CA ALA A 15 0.53 9.93 27.30
C ALA A 15 1.95 10.46 27.59
N GLU A 16 2.98 9.86 27.01
CA GLU A 16 4.37 10.30 27.13
C GLU A 16 4.62 11.65 26.42
N VAL A 17 4.05 11.86 25.23
CA VAL A 17 4.35 13.04 24.40
C VAL A 17 3.28 14.14 24.43
N ALA A 18 2.03 13.77 24.71
CA ALA A 18 0.86 14.65 24.68
C ALA A 18 -0.20 14.17 25.70
N PRO A 19 0.11 14.21 27.01
CA PRO A 19 -0.76 13.69 28.07
C PRO A 19 -2.18 14.28 28.06
N GLN A 20 -2.31 15.55 27.69
CA GLN A 20 -3.60 16.24 27.54
C GLN A 20 -4.50 15.60 26.48
N ARG A 21 -3.91 14.93 25.48
CA ARG A 21 -4.63 14.26 24.39
C ARG A 21 -4.87 12.78 24.63
N ALA A 22 -4.24 12.20 25.66
CA ALA A 22 -4.25 10.76 25.91
C ALA A 22 -5.67 10.18 26.08
N LYS A 23 -6.64 10.99 26.53
CA LYS A 23 -8.05 10.61 26.70
C LYS A 23 -8.97 11.01 25.54
N GLU A 24 -8.49 11.76 24.53
CA GLU A 24 -9.28 12.12 23.35
C GLU A 24 -9.70 10.86 22.60
N ALA A 25 -10.91 10.80 22.06
CA ALA A 25 -11.33 9.65 21.24
C ALA A 25 -10.36 9.44 20.06
N ARG A 26 -10.04 10.53 19.34
CA ARG A 26 -9.09 10.58 18.21
C ARG A 26 -7.90 11.50 18.51
N PRO A 27 -6.87 11.03 19.23
CA PRO A 27 -5.70 11.83 19.60
C PRO A 27 -4.79 12.16 18.41
N PHE A 28 -4.99 11.60 17.22
CA PHE A 28 -4.20 11.92 16.04
C PHE A 28 -5.03 12.68 15.01
N ARG A 29 -4.55 13.84 14.57
CA ARG A 29 -5.17 14.56 13.46
C ARG A 29 -4.92 13.85 12.12
N LEU A 30 -3.73 13.32 11.95
CA LEU A 30 -3.28 12.61 10.76
C LEU A 30 -2.28 11.55 11.19
N ALA A 31 -2.46 10.32 10.71
CA ALA A 31 -1.40 9.33 10.66
C ALA A 31 -0.89 9.20 9.22
N VAL A 32 0.42 9.21 9.02
CA VAL A 32 1.04 9.01 7.71
C VAL A 32 1.71 7.63 7.72
N ILE A 33 1.26 6.76 6.83
CA ILE A 33 1.73 5.37 6.73
C ILE A 33 2.24 5.16 5.30
N GLN A 34 3.48 4.70 5.15
CA GLN A 34 3.99 4.26 3.86
C GLN A 34 3.35 2.92 3.49
N LEU A 35 2.44 2.91 2.52
CA LEU A 35 1.67 1.71 2.15
C LEU A 35 2.54 0.63 1.53
N GLY A 36 3.45 1.03 0.64
CA GLY A 36 4.44 0.17 0.01
C GLY A 36 5.83 0.74 0.22
N THR A 37 6.73 -0.05 0.81
CA THR A 37 8.14 0.34 0.95
C THR A 37 8.87 0.20 -0.38
N TYR A 38 10.03 0.85 -0.49
CA TYR A 38 10.88 0.77 -1.69
C TYR A 38 11.20 -0.68 -2.06
N ASP A 39 11.52 -1.50 -1.06
CA ASP A 39 11.98 -2.87 -1.28
C ASP A 39 10.83 -3.82 -1.69
N GLY A 40 9.56 -3.43 -1.51
CA GLY A 40 8.42 -4.24 -1.94
C GLY A 40 7.69 -4.92 -0.79
N THR A 41 7.74 -4.31 0.40
CA THR A 41 6.86 -4.67 1.53
C THR A 41 5.57 -3.84 1.44
N ILE A 42 4.43 -4.50 1.24
CA ILE A 42 3.13 -3.83 1.10
C ILE A 42 2.22 -4.20 2.26
N TYR A 43 1.67 -3.18 2.92
CA TYR A 43 0.76 -3.36 4.04
C TYR A 43 -0.63 -3.78 3.57
N ASN A 44 -1.33 -4.52 4.42
CA ASN A 44 -2.78 -4.69 4.32
C ASN A 44 -3.46 -3.42 4.87
N ALA A 45 -4.06 -2.61 3.99
CA ALA A 45 -4.63 -1.33 4.36
C ALA A 45 -5.83 -1.49 5.31
N ARG A 46 -6.65 -2.54 5.12
CA ARG A 46 -7.76 -2.88 6.03
C ARG A 46 -7.26 -3.05 7.46
N GLN A 47 -6.22 -3.86 7.66
CA GLN A 47 -5.67 -4.11 9.00
C GLN A 47 -5.09 -2.84 9.64
N VAL A 48 -4.52 -1.91 8.85
CA VAL A 48 -4.06 -0.62 9.37
C VAL A 48 -5.25 0.19 9.88
N VAL A 49 -6.30 0.33 9.07
CA VAL A 49 -7.52 1.07 9.44
C VAL A 49 -8.17 0.45 10.68
N ASP A 50 -8.28 -0.87 10.76
CA ASP A 50 -8.91 -1.54 11.90
C ASP A 50 -8.10 -1.32 13.21
N LYS A 51 -6.76 -1.35 13.12
CA LYS A 51 -5.88 -1.22 14.29
C LYS A 51 -5.77 0.20 14.83
N ILE A 52 -5.69 1.21 13.97
CA ILE A 52 -5.39 2.60 14.39
C ILE A 52 -6.43 3.63 13.93
N GLY A 53 -7.34 3.28 13.03
CA GLY A 53 -8.27 4.23 12.41
C GLY A 53 -9.20 4.93 13.40
N HIS A 54 -9.59 4.25 14.48
CA HIS A 54 -10.40 4.84 15.55
C HIS A 54 -9.66 5.90 16.38
N LEU A 55 -8.32 5.98 16.28
CA LEU A 55 -7.49 6.98 16.95
C LEU A 55 -7.18 8.22 16.06
N CYS A 56 -7.51 8.17 14.77
CA CYS A 56 -7.06 9.15 13.79
C CYS A 56 -8.23 9.87 13.12
N ASP A 57 -8.21 11.19 12.99
CA ASP A 57 -9.20 11.87 12.12
C ASP A 57 -9.03 11.45 10.65
N TYR A 58 -7.78 11.43 10.18
CA TYR A 58 -7.39 11.00 8.84
C TYR A 58 -6.19 10.03 8.88
N ILE A 59 -6.12 9.14 7.89
CA ILE A 59 -4.91 8.39 7.55
C ILE A 59 -4.51 8.76 6.13
N LEU A 60 -3.24 9.14 5.94
CA LEU A 60 -2.60 9.29 4.64
C LEU A 60 -1.76 8.04 4.37
N PHE A 61 -2.10 7.33 3.31
CA PHE A 61 -1.29 6.25 2.78
C PHE A 61 -0.33 6.79 1.72
N ASP A 62 0.94 6.97 2.08
CA ASP A 62 1.99 7.28 1.11
C ASP A 62 2.25 6.02 0.28
N SER A 63 1.68 6.05 -0.92
CA SER A 63 1.59 4.93 -1.85
C SER A 63 2.43 5.21 -3.09
N ALA A 64 3.47 6.06 -2.97
CA ALA A 64 4.29 6.44 -4.11
C ALA A 64 4.93 5.24 -4.84
N TRP A 65 5.28 4.17 -4.12
CA TRP A 65 5.84 2.94 -4.69
C TRP A 65 4.79 1.92 -5.15
N VAL A 66 3.50 2.21 -5.01
CA VAL A 66 2.42 1.30 -5.40
C VAL A 66 1.33 2.09 -6.14
N GLY A 67 0.07 1.67 -6.09
CA GLY A 67 -1.06 2.21 -6.85
C GLY A 67 -1.67 1.18 -7.81
N TYR A 68 -0.90 0.13 -8.13
CA TYR A 68 -1.36 -0.98 -8.98
C TYR A 68 -2.09 -2.08 -8.21
N GLU A 69 -1.97 -2.12 -6.88
CA GLU A 69 -2.63 -3.13 -6.04
C GLU A 69 -4.16 -3.09 -6.17
N GLN A 70 -4.72 -1.93 -6.54
CA GLN A 70 -6.15 -1.78 -6.84
C GLN A 70 -6.58 -2.55 -8.10
N PHE A 71 -5.67 -2.84 -9.03
CA PHE A 71 -5.97 -3.49 -10.30
C PHE A 71 -5.60 -4.98 -10.32
N ILE A 72 -4.86 -5.47 -9.30
CA ILE A 72 -4.45 -6.86 -9.16
C ILE A 72 -5.34 -7.55 -8.12
N PRO A 73 -6.24 -8.48 -8.50
CA PRO A 73 -7.25 -9.03 -7.59
C PRO A 73 -6.69 -9.63 -6.29
N MET A 74 -5.57 -10.36 -6.35
CA MET A 74 -4.96 -10.96 -5.15
C MET A 74 -4.46 -9.89 -4.14
N MET A 75 -4.27 -8.64 -4.57
CA MET A 75 -3.78 -7.54 -3.74
C MET A 75 -4.89 -6.57 -3.28
N ALA A 76 -6.16 -6.87 -3.52
CA ALA A 76 -7.26 -5.94 -3.25
C ALA A 76 -7.29 -5.41 -1.81
N ASP A 77 -6.97 -6.25 -0.83
CA ASP A 77 -6.91 -5.88 0.60
C ASP A 77 -5.79 -4.88 0.94
N CYS A 78 -4.80 -4.73 0.05
CA CYS A 78 -3.76 -3.71 0.17
C CYS A 78 -4.25 -2.33 -0.27
N SER A 79 -5.34 -2.23 -1.06
CA SER A 79 -5.80 -0.95 -1.57
C SER A 79 -6.68 -0.21 -0.56
N PRO A 80 -6.25 0.95 -0.01
CA PRO A 80 -7.09 1.75 0.89
C PRO A 80 -8.33 2.35 0.20
N LEU A 81 -8.33 2.45 -1.13
CA LEU A 81 -9.45 3.03 -1.90
C LEU A 81 -10.62 2.04 -2.07
N LEU A 82 -10.34 0.74 -2.05
CA LEU A 82 -11.33 -0.32 -2.14
C LEU A 82 -12.02 -0.63 -0.80
N LEU A 83 -11.57 -0.01 0.30
CA LEU A 83 -12.16 -0.22 1.61
C LEU A 83 -13.59 0.33 1.68
N ASP A 84 -14.51 -0.48 2.20
CA ASP A 84 -15.80 -0.01 2.71
C ASP A 84 -15.60 0.66 4.07
N LEU A 85 -16.10 1.87 4.22
CA LEU A 85 -15.87 2.73 5.38
C LEU A 85 -17.20 3.32 5.88
N ASN A 86 -17.34 3.44 7.19
CA ASN A 86 -18.49 4.07 7.86
C ASN A 86 -18.08 5.33 8.63
N GLU A 87 -19.03 6.05 9.20
CA GLU A 87 -18.83 7.33 9.89
C GLU A 87 -17.83 7.29 11.08
N ASN A 88 -17.54 6.10 11.61
CA ASN A 88 -16.57 5.86 12.68
C ASN A 88 -15.16 5.53 12.17
N ASP A 89 -14.96 5.44 10.85
CA ASP A 89 -13.64 5.26 10.25
C ASP A 89 -12.91 6.60 10.06
N PRO A 90 -11.56 6.60 9.90
CA PRO A 90 -10.81 7.79 9.52
C PRO A 90 -11.16 8.23 8.10
N GLY A 91 -10.98 9.51 7.79
CA GLY A 91 -10.91 9.95 6.39
C GLY A 91 -9.63 9.41 5.75
N ILE A 92 -9.70 8.95 4.50
CA ILE A 92 -8.56 8.34 3.81
C ILE A 92 -8.04 9.30 2.74
N LEU A 93 -6.72 9.54 2.79
CA LEU A 93 -5.96 10.19 1.73
C LEU A 93 -4.95 9.19 1.18
N VAL A 94 -4.75 9.20 -0.14
CA VAL A 94 -3.76 8.33 -0.79
C VAL A 94 -2.94 9.19 -1.74
N THR A 95 -1.63 9.19 -1.55
CA THR A 95 -0.70 9.85 -2.48
C THR A 95 0.02 8.81 -3.32
N GLN A 96 0.00 8.95 -4.64
CA GLN A 96 0.70 8.04 -5.54
C GLN A 96 1.52 8.82 -6.58
N SER A 97 2.76 8.38 -6.79
CA SER A 97 3.62 8.91 -7.85
C SER A 97 3.36 8.12 -9.13
N VAL A 98 2.52 8.67 -10.00
CA VAL A 98 2.13 8.01 -11.26
C VAL A 98 3.37 7.65 -12.09
N HIS A 99 4.40 8.50 -12.08
CA HIS A 99 5.65 8.26 -12.81
C HIS A 99 6.55 7.14 -12.28
N LYS A 100 6.26 6.54 -11.11
CA LYS A 100 7.12 5.50 -10.54
C LYS A 100 6.82 4.12 -11.11
N GLN A 101 5.58 3.66 -10.95
CA GLN A 101 5.15 2.32 -11.39
C GLN A 101 3.78 2.35 -12.09
N GLN A 102 3.34 3.51 -12.55
CA GLN A 102 2.19 3.67 -13.44
C GLN A 102 2.64 4.41 -14.70
N ALA A 103 1.70 4.86 -15.54
CA ALA A 103 2.02 5.44 -16.84
C ALA A 103 2.01 6.97 -16.79
N GLY A 104 3.14 7.61 -16.46
CA GLY A 104 3.23 9.07 -16.48
C GLY A 104 4.64 9.63 -16.51
N PHE A 105 4.78 10.90 -16.94
CA PHE A 105 6.06 11.60 -16.94
C PHE A 105 6.53 11.91 -15.53
N SER A 106 7.86 11.98 -15.31
CA SER A 106 8.44 12.50 -14.07
C SER A 106 7.74 13.78 -13.62
N GLN A 107 7.55 13.92 -12.30
CA GLN A 107 6.74 14.96 -11.63
C GLN A 107 5.22 14.76 -11.67
N THR A 108 4.68 13.77 -12.38
CA THR A 108 3.25 13.43 -12.30
C THR A 108 2.93 12.61 -11.04
N SER A 109 1.92 13.05 -10.28
CA SER A 109 1.42 12.37 -9.08
C SER A 109 -0.06 12.69 -8.88
N GLN A 110 -0.73 11.94 -8.01
CA GLN A 110 -2.14 12.13 -7.68
C GLN A 110 -2.36 12.06 -6.17
N ILE A 111 -3.36 12.81 -5.69
CA ILE A 111 -3.90 12.72 -4.34
C ILE A 111 -5.35 12.26 -4.46
N HIS A 112 -5.65 11.06 -3.99
CA HIS A 112 -7.03 10.57 -3.88
C HIS A 112 -7.59 10.90 -2.51
N LYS A 113 -8.80 11.45 -2.49
CA LYS A 113 -9.51 11.84 -1.26
C LYS A 113 -10.78 11.00 -1.11
N LYS A 114 -10.78 10.10 -0.13
CA LYS A 114 -11.90 9.21 0.21
C LYS A 114 -12.31 9.46 1.66
N ASP A 115 -13.18 10.44 1.87
CA ASP A 115 -13.63 10.87 3.19
C ASP A 115 -15.09 11.34 3.22
N SER A 116 -15.88 10.94 2.21
CA SER A 116 -17.31 11.27 2.13
C SER A 116 -18.11 10.67 3.30
N HIS A 117 -17.69 9.51 3.81
CA HIS A 117 -18.31 8.82 4.95
C HIS A 117 -18.24 9.60 6.27
N ILE A 118 -17.37 10.62 6.37
CA ILE A 118 -17.28 11.50 7.55
C ILE A 118 -17.80 12.91 7.28
N LYS A 119 -18.41 13.15 6.12
CA LYS A 119 -18.98 14.45 5.77
C LYS A 119 -20.04 14.87 6.81
N GLY A 120 -20.00 16.12 7.24
CA GLY A 120 -20.88 16.67 8.28
C GLY A 120 -20.28 16.62 9.70
N GLN A 121 -19.20 15.84 9.91
CA GLN A 121 -18.46 15.85 11.16
C GLN A 121 -17.48 17.04 11.20
N GLN A 122 -17.21 17.58 12.40
CA GLN A 122 -16.27 18.71 12.59
C GLN A 122 -14.86 18.42 12.05
N ARG A 123 -14.44 17.14 12.05
CA ARG A 123 -13.13 16.71 11.56
C ARG A 123 -12.97 16.70 10.04
N TYR A 124 -14.07 16.72 9.28
CA TYR A 124 -14.07 16.63 7.81
C TYR A 124 -13.34 17.82 7.16
N VAL A 125 -12.51 17.52 6.16
CA VAL A 125 -11.82 18.53 5.34
C VAL A 125 -12.62 18.76 4.06
N PRO A 126 -13.36 19.87 3.92
CA PRO A 126 -14.06 20.19 2.69
C PRO A 126 -13.10 20.51 1.55
N HIS A 127 -13.56 20.34 0.31
CA HIS A 127 -12.78 20.63 -0.90
C HIS A 127 -12.13 22.02 -0.85
N LYS A 128 -12.84 23.07 -0.43
CA LYS A 128 -12.27 24.43 -0.33
C LYS A 128 -11.00 24.51 0.52
N ARG A 129 -10.96 23.79 1.67
CA ARG A 129 -9.77 23.75 2.54
C ARG A 129 -8.64 22.93 1.92
N MET A 130 -8.97 21.79 1.31
CA MET A 130 -7.99 20.96 0.60
C MET A 130 -7.39 21.70 -0.60
N ASN A 131 -8.22 22.36 -1.40
CA ASN A 131 -7.81 23.11 -2.57
C ASN A 131 -6.96 24.32 -2.19
N ASN A 132 -7.24 24.98 -1.07
CA ASN A 132 -6.37 26.04 -0.56
C ASN A 132 -4.94 25.53 -0.31
N ALA A 133 -4.79 24.34 0.29
CA ALA A 133 -3.47 23.73 0.48
C ALA A 133 -2.83 23.30 -0.85
N PHE A 134 -3.61 22.73 -1.77
CA PHE A 134 -3.13 22.39 -3.11
C PHE A 134 -2.57 23.62 -3.85
N MET A 135 -3.29 24.74 -3.84
CA MET A 135 -2.90 25.97 -4.53
C MET A 135 -1.65 26.64 -3.94
N MET A 136 -1.27 26.35 -2.70
CA MET A 136 0.01 26.83 -2.14
C MET A 136 1.23 26.17 -2.78
N HIS A 137 1.07 24.97 -3.35
CA HIS A 137 2.15 24.17 -3.93
C HIS A 137 2.03 24.00 -5.45
N ALA A 138 0.85 24.22 -6.01
CA ALA A 138 0.63 24.14 -7.44
C ALA A 138 1.17 25.39 -8.16
N SER A 139 1.81 25.19 -9.32
CA SER A 139 2.16 26.29 -10.22
C SER A 139 0.89 26.98 -10.74
N THR A 140 0.91 28.30 -10.84
CA THR A 140 -0.14 29.07 -11.55
C THR A 140 -0.10 28.83 -13.06
N SER A 141 0.99 28.25 -13.57
CA SER A 141 1.21 27.92 -14.97
C SER A 141 1.65 26.45 -15.09
N PRO A 142 0.74 25.48 -14.92
CA PRO A 142 1.08 24.07 -15.05
C PRO A 142 1.47 23.70 -16.47
N PHE A 143 2.33 22.69 -16.64
CA PHE A 143 2.66 22.15 -17.96
C PHE A 143 1.59 21.14 -18.40
N TYR A 144 0.77 21.51 -19.39
CA TYR A 144 -0.43 20.76 -19.77
C TYR A 144 -0.17 19.31 -20.20
N PRO A 145 0.94 18.98 -20.89
CA PRO A 145 1.28 17.59 -21.18
C PRO A 145 1.44 16.68 -19.94
N LEU A 146 1.82 17.22 -18.77
CA LEU A 146 1.82 16.43 -17.53
C LEU A 146 0.40 16.04 -17.10
N PHE A 147 -0.57 16.94 -17.30
CA PHE A 147 -1.98 16.67 -17.02
C PHE A 147 -2.56 15.66 -18.01
N ALA A 148 -2.22 15.77 -19.30
CA ALA A 148 -2.61 14.79 -20.31
C ALA A 148 -2.05 13.39 -19.98
N ALA A 149 -0.81 13.29 -19.49
CA ALA A 149 -0.23 12.02 -19.05
C ALA A 149 -1.02 11.41 -17.88
N LEU A 150 -1.46 12.22 -16.91
CA LEU A 150 -2.31 11.76 -15.81
C LEU A 150 -3.69 11.28 -16.26
N ASP A 151 -4.27 11.90 -17.29
CA ASP A 151 -5.57 11.52 -17.87
C ASP A 151 -5.47 10.18 -18.62
N ILE A 152 -4.47 10.06 -19.51
CA ILE A 152 -4.21 8.81 -20.23
C ILE A 152 -3.87 7.67 -19.26
N ASN A 153 -3.12 7.93 -18.19
CA ASN A 153 -2.88 6.94 -17.13
C ASN A 153 -4.19 6.38 -16.57
N ALA A 154 -5.14 7.25 -16.23
CA ALA A 154 -6.43 6.82 -15.69
C ALA A 154 -7.17 5.94 -16.70
N LYS A 155 -7.16 6.32 -17.99
CA LYS A 155 -7.80 5.55 -19.05
C LYS A 155 -7.14 4.19 -19.29
N MET A 156 -5.81 4.11 -19.24
CA MET A 156 -5.05 2.86 -19.41
C MET A 156 -5.41 1.82 -18.34
N HIS A 157 -5.68 2.27 -17.11
CA HIS A 157 -6.03 1.40 -15.99
C HIS A 157 -7.53 1.07 -15.91
N GLU A 158 -8.36 1.72 -16.73
CA GLU A 158 -9.81 1.56 -16.67
C GLU A 158 -10.25 0.18 -17.19
N GLY A 159 -11.19 -0.44 -16.47
CA GLY A 159 -11.91 -1.61 -16.94
C GLY A 159 -11.09 -2.90 -16.95
N VAL A 160 -11.55 -3.88 -17.73
CA VAL A 160 -10.94 -5.21 -17.80
C VAL A 160 -9.58 -5.18 -18.50
N SER A 161 -9.41 -4.32 -19.51
CA SER A 161 -8.14 -4.22 -20.24
C SER A 161 -6.99 -3.78 -19.34
N GLY A 162 -7.19 -2.78 -18.47
CA GLY A 162 -6.18 -2.33 -17.52
C GLY A 162 -5.80 -3.42 -16.51
N ARG A 163 -6.77 -4.19 -16.02
CA ARG A 163 -6.52 -5.34 -15.13
C ARG A 163 -5.74 -6.45 -15.84
N ASN A 164 -6.10 -6.78 -17.08
CA ASN A 164 -5.39 -7.81 -17.85
C ASN A 164 -3.92 -7.42 -18.10
N MET A 165 -3.64 -6.15 -18.40
CA MET A 165 -2.28 -5.65 -18.56
C MET A 165 -1.42 -5.89 -17.31
N TRP A 166 -1.99 -5.66 -16.12
CA TRP A 166 -1.32 -5.97 -14.85
C TRP A 166 -1.16 -7.47 -14.61
N MET A 167 -2.16 -8.28 -14.97
CA MET A 167 -2.05 -9.74 -14.84
C MET A 167 -0.98 -10.33 -15.77
N ASP A 168 -0.84 -9.82 -16.99
CA ASP A 168 0.24 -10.21 -17.90
C ASP A 168 1.61 -9.85 -17.31
N CYS A 169 1.73 -8.66 -16.69
CA CYS A 169 2.93 -8.26 -15.96
C CYS A 169 3.25 -9.19 -14.79
N VAL A 170 2.25 -9.58 -13.99
CA VAL A 170 2.41 -10.55 -12.90
C VAL A 170 2.89 -11.91 -13.41
N VAL A 171 2.28 -12.43 -14.49
CA VAL A 171 2.65 -13.71 -15.11
C VAL A 171 4.09 -13.67 -15.63
N ASN A 172 4.45 -12.61 -16.36
CA ASN A 172 5.82 -12.41 -16.83
C ASN A 172 6.81 -12.35 -15.66
N GLY A 173 6.37 -11.74 -14.56
CA GLY A 173 7.17 -11.64 -13.35
C GLY A 173 7.45 -12.94 -12.66
N ILE A 174 6.45 -13.80 -12.58
CA ILE A 174 6.60 -15.14 -12.04
C ILE A 174 7.52 -15.96 -12.94
N ASN A 175 7.32 -15.92 -14.24
CA ASN A 175 8.15 -16.66 -15.20
C ASN A 175 9.62 -16.23 -15.14
N ALA A 176 9.90 -14.94 -15.06
CA ALA A 176 11.27 -14.43 -14.89
C ALA A 176 11.92 -14.93 -13.60
N ARG A 177 11.18 -14.94 -12.47
CA ARG A 177 11.68 -15.48 -11.19
C ARG A 177 11.99 -16.97 -11.27
N LYS A 178 11.12 -17.75 -11.93
CA LYS A 178 11.38 -19.19 -12.15
C LYS A 178 12.66 -19.41 -12.95
N LEU A 179 12.83 -18.68 -14.05
CA LEU A 179 14.06 -18.74 -14.86
C LEU A 179 15.31 -18.43 -14.03
N ILE A 180 15.26 -17.41 -13.16
CA ILE A 180 16.38 -17.09 -12.26
C ILE A 180 16.61 -18.24 -11.26
N LEU A 181 15.55 -18.78 -10.64
CA LEU A 181 15.67 -19.89 -9.68
C LEU A 181 16.25 -21.16 -10.31
N ASP A 182 15.93 -21.43 -11.57
CA ASP A 182 16.36 -22.63 -12.29
C ASP A 182 17.78 -22.52 -12.86
N ASN A 183 18.22 -21.29 -13.21
CA ASN A 183 19.46 -21.09 -13.96
C ASN A 183 20.54 -20.29 -13.21
N CYS A 184 20.20 -19.56 -12.14
CA CYS A 184 21.15 -18.72 -11.41
C CYS A 184 21.50 -19.32 -10.04
N GLN A 185 22.79 -19.38 -9.73
CA GLN A 185 23.28 -19.88 -8.43
C GLN A 185 23.40 -18.78 -7.38
N HIS A 186 23.87 -17.59 -7.77
CA HIS A 186 24.23 -16.51 -6.84
C HIS A 186 23.18 -15.40 -6.74
N ILE A 187 22.31 -15.26 -7.73
CA ILE A 187 21.23 -14.27 -7.75
C ILE A 187 19.93 -15.04 -7.57
N ARG A 188 19.19 -14.72 -6.50
CA ARG A 188 17.91 -15.37 -6.18
C ARG A 188 16.82 -14.32 -5.99
N PRO A 189 15.61 -14.54 -6.52
CA PRO A 189 14.48 -13.66 -6.22
C PRO A 189 14.10 -13.77 -4.75
N PHE A 190 13.72 -12.65 -4.16
CA PHE A 190 13.28 -12.59 -2.76
C PHE A 190 11.81 -12.98 -2.63
N VAL A 191 11.56 -14.29 -2.60
CA VAL A 191 10.26 -14.96 -2.45
C VAL A 191 10.40 -16.09 -1.42
N PRO A 192 9.29 -16.64 -0.87
CA PRO A 192 9.36 -17.84 -0.04
C PRO A 192 10.12 -18.97 -0.73
N GLU A 193 11.01 -19.66 -0.02
CA GLU A 193 11.74 -20.79 -0.58
C GLU A 193 10.81 -21.99 -0.83
N LEU A 194 9.91 -22.23 0.11
CA LEU A 194 8.92 -23.30 0.08
C LEU A 194 7.53 -22.71 0.30
N VAL A 195 6.54 -23.22 -0.42
CA VAL A 195 5.11 -22.99 -0.19
C VAL A 195 4.46 -24.36 -0.05
N ASP A 196 3.74 -24.59 1.04
CA ASP A 196 3.14 -25.89 1.40
C ASP A 196 4.13 -27.08 1.27
N GLY A 197 5.40 -26.85 1.65
CA GLY A 197 6.46 -27.87 1.63
C GLY A 197 7.10 -28.15 0.26
N LYS A 198 6.69 -27.46 -0.81
CA LYS A 198 7.27 -27.60 -2.16
C LYS A 198 8.01 -26.33 -2.59
N PRO A 199 9.07 -26.44 -3.42
CA PRO A 199 9.77 -25.27 -3.97
C PRO A 199 8.82 -24.31 -4.68
N TRP A 200 8.97 -23.01 -4.47
CA TRP A 200 8.11 -21.97 -5.04
C TRP A 200 7.95 -22.10 -6.57
N GLN A 201 9.05 -22.33 -7.28
CA GLN A 201 9.06 -22.44 -8.75
C GLN A 201 8.39 -23.71 -9.31
N SER A 202 8.11 -24.70 -8.45
CA SER A 202 7.47 -25.96 -8.86
C SER A 202 5.96 -25.86 -9.12
N TYR A 203 5.33 -24.75 -8.69
CA TYR A 203 3.90 -24.52 -8.89
C TYR A 203 3.62 -23.88 -10.25
N GLU A 204 2.44 -24.13 -10.82
CA GLU A 204 2.02 -23.52 -12.08
C GLU A 204 1.95 -21.99 -11.99
N THR A 205 2.40 -21.30 -13.04
CA THR A 205 2.43 -19.81 -13.02
C THR A 205 1.03 -19.22 -12.81
N ALA A 206 0.01 -19.82 -13.42
CA ALA A 206 -1.38 -19.40 -13.25
C ALA A 206 -1.87 -19.54 -11.79
N GLN A 207 -1.37 -20.52 -11.04
CA GLN A 207 -1.70 -20.68 -9.63
C GLN A 207 -1.02 -19.61 -8.78
N ILE A 208 0.29 -19.39 -9.01
CA ILE A 208 1.06 -18.36 -8.28
C ILE A 208 0.44 -16.98 -8.50
N ALA A 209 0.01 -16.66 -9.73
CA ALA A 209 -0.49 -15.32 -10.12
C ALA A 209 -1.76 -14.87 -9.39
N VAL A 210 -2.50 -15.78 -8.76
CA VAL A 210 -3.78 -15.49 -8.11
C VAL A 210 -3.81 -15.84 -6.62
N ASP A 211 -2.72 -16.37 -6.07
CA ASP A 211 -2.65 -16.85 -4.70
C ASP A 211 -1.61 -16.08 -3.88
N LEU A 212 -2.12 -15.36 -2.89
CA LEU A 212 -1.34 -14.46 -2.04
C LEU A 212 -0.27 -15.18 -1.22
N ARG A 213 -0.46 -16.48 -0.93
CA ARG A 213 0.46 -17.27 -0.11
C ARG A 213 1.87 -17.35 -0.71
N PHE A 214 1.98 -17.22 -2.03
CA PHE A 214 3.26 -17.20 -2.74
C PHE A 214 4.06 -15.91 -2.56
N PHE A 215 3.45 -14.87 -1.99
CA PHE A 215 4.05 -13.55 -1.79
C PHE A 215 3.99 -13.12 -0.33
N GLN A 216 3.36 -13.89 0.56
CA GLN A 216 3.14 -13.47 1.93
C GLN A 216 4.39 -13.66 2.80
N PHE A 217 4.66 -12.69 3.67
CA PHE A 217 5.63 -12.87 4.73
C PHE A 217 4.99 -13.57 5.94
N VAL A 218 5.33 -14.83 6.18
CA VAL A 218 4.77 -15.61 7.29
C VAL A 218 5.62 -15.43 8.56
N PRO A 219 5.03 -15.06 9.71
CA PRO A 219 5.77 -14.90 10.95
C PRO A 219 6.58 -16.15 11.33
N GLY A 220 7.86 -15.94 11.60
CA GLY A 220 8.79 -17.00 12.00
C GLY A 220 9.55 -17.64 10.84
N GLU A 221 9.23 -17.32 9.59
CA GLU A 221 10.03 -17.79 8.45
C GLU A 221 11.37 -17.06 8.37
N HIS A 222 12.41 -17.81 8.01
CA HIS A 222 13.79 -17.29 8.01
C HIS A 222 14.16 -16.54 6.73
N TRP A 223 13.54 -16.86 5.58
CA TRP A 223 13.93 -16.32 4.28
C TRP A 223 13.86 -14.79 4.21
N HIS A 224 12.91 -14.19 4.94
CA HIS A 224 12.77 -12.73 4.97
C HIS A 224 13.43 -12.07 6.19
N SER A 225 13.92 -12.84 7.18
CA SER A 225 14.68 -12.33 8.35
C SER A 225 14.01 -11.23 9.20
N LEU A 226 12.68 -11.06 9.09
CA LEU A 226 11.93 -10.05 9.84
C LEU A 226 11.55 -10.60 11.23
N LYS A 227 12.21 -10.10 12.28
CA LYS A 227 12.09 -10.62 13.66
C LYS A 227 10.78 -10.27 14.39
N ALA A 228 10.08 -9.22 13.99
CA ALA A 228 8.95 -8.64 14.73
C ALA A 228 7.63 -8.61 13.93
N MET A 229 7.44 -9.54 13.01
CA MET A 229 6.20 -9.68 12.24
C MET A 229 5.13 -10.37 13.09
N GLN A 230 3.98 -9.72 13.26
CA GLN A 230 2.75 -10.42 13.67
C GLN A 230 2.14 -11.08 12.44
N ARG A 231 1.13 -11.97 12.59
CA ARG A 231 0.31 -12.45 11.45
C ARG A 231 -0.34 -11.24 10.79
N ILE A 232 0.38 -10.66 9.85
CA ILE A 232 -0.02 -9.53 9.02
C ILE A 232 0.03 -10.10 7.62
N ASN A 233 -1.02 -9.83 6.83
CA ASN A 233 -1.02 -10.16 5.41
C ASN A 233 -0.17 -9.11 4.68
N THR A 234 1.10 -9.03 5.06
CA THR A 234 2.09 -8.17 4.42
C THR A 234 2.62 -8.92 3.21
N LEU A 235 2.60 -8.25 2.06
CA LEU A 235 3.06 -8.82 0.81
C LEU A 235 4.50 -8.45 0.54
N SER A 236 5.25 -9.44 0.07
CA SER A 236 6.53 -9.32 -0.60
C SER A 236 6.30 -9.40 -2.09
N ILE A 237 6.37 -8.28 -2.79
CA ILE A 237 6.54 -8.29 -4.25
C ILE A 237 7.89 -7.65 -4.59
N HIS A 238 8.97 -8.31 -4.17
CA HIS A 238 10.32 -7.84 -4.42
C HIS A 238 10.76 -8.14 -5.83
N GLY A 239 10.74 -7.16 -6.72
CA GLY A 239 11.13 -7.30 -8.11
C GLY A 239 10.13 -6.53 -8.95
N LYS A 240 10.45 -5.25 -9.13
CA LYS A 240 9.78 -4.37 -10.08
C LYS A 240 9.91 -5.06 -11.45
N LEU A 241 8.78 -5.53 -11.97
CA LEU A 241 8.68 -6.10 -13.30
C LEU A 241 8.20 -5.07 -14.31
N CYS A 242 8.63 -3.84 -14.09
CA CYS A 242 8.91 -2.83 -15.09
C CYS A 242 10.28 -2.25 -14.74
#